data_AF-A0A8F8Z9K4-F1
#
_entry.id   AF-A0A8F8Z9K4-F1
#
_cell.length_a   1.000
_cell.length_b   1.000
_cell.length_c   1.000
_cell.angle_alpha   90.00
_cell.angle_beta   90.00
_cell.angle_gamma   90.00
#
_symmetry.space_group_name_H-M   'P 1'
#
loop_
_entity.id
_entity.type
_entity.pdbx_description
1 polymer ?
#
loop_
_entity_poly.entity_id
_entity_poly.type
_entity_poly.pdbx_seq_one_letter_code
_entity_poly.pdbx_strand_id
1 'polypeptide(L)'
;MNLRRKNRLWVVCAVLAGLALTTALVLYALRANIDLFYTPGEILYGKRETQQLPAVGQRLRVGGMVMPGSVRRDPDSLKVNFSLYDAEGSVTVSYEGILPDLFREGQGVVVQGTLEKGSHVLAQEVLAKHDENYTPPEVEKAMQENHRRPQRADKDTSS
;
A
#
# COMPACT_ATOMS: atom_id res chain seq x y z
N MET A 1 -49.13 -33.03 -12.23
CA MET A 1 -48.17 -32.27 -11.39
C MET A 1 -48.94 -31.18 -10.64
N ASN A 2 -49.10 -31.32 -9.31
CA ASN A 2 -50.03 -30.50 -8.51
C ASN A 2 -49.70 -29.00 -8.56
N LEU A 3 -50.67 -28.18 -8.97
CA LEU A 3 -50.54 -26.73 -9.18
C LEU A 3 -50.00 -26.00 -7.93
N ARG A 4 -50.40 -26.45 -6.73
CA ARG A 4 -49.92 -25.93 -5.44
C ARG A 4 -48.43 -26.16 -5.19
N ARG A 5 -47.89 -27.31 -5.63
CA ARG A 5 -46.44 -27.61 -5.49
C ARG A 5 -45.60 -26.80 -6.47
N LYS A 6 -46.10 -26.57 -7.70
CA LYS A 6 -45.47 -25.69 -8.68
C LYS A 6 -45.39 -24.25 -8.18
N ASN A 7 -46.48 -23.71 -7.61
CA ASN A 7 -46.48 -22.35 -7.06
C ASN A 7 -45.53 -22.21 -5.87
N ARG A 8 -45.47 -23.21 -4.97
CA ARG A 8 -44.51 -23.19 -3.86
C ARG A 8 -43.05 -23.26 -4.34
N LEU A 9 -42.78 -24.02 -5.40
CA LEU A 9 -41.44 -24.09 -6.01
C LEU A 9 -41.05 -22.75 -6.64
N TRP A 10 -41.96 -22.09 -7.36
CA TRP A 10 -41.73 -20.74 -7.90
C TRP A 10 -41.43 -19.71 -6.81
N VAL A 11 -42.15 -19.74 -5.69
CA VAL A 11 -41.89 -18.85 -4.54
C VAL A 11 -40.50 -19.11 -3.97
N VAL A 12 -40.11 -20.37 -3.77
CA VAL A 12 -38.77 -20.70 -3.26
C VAL A 12 -37.66 -20.24 -4.22
N CYS A 13 -37.82 -20.47 -5.53
CA CYS A 13 -36.86 -19.99 -6.53
C CYS A 13 -36.77 -18.45 -6.54
N ALA A 14 -37.89 -17.75 -6.43
CA ALA A 14 -37.91 -16.28 -6.38
C ALA A 14 -37.17 -15.75 -5.14
N VAL A 15 -37.36 -16.39 -3.98
CA VAL A 15 -36.63 -16.03 -2.74
C VAL A 15 -35.14 -16.29 -2.88
N LEU A 16 -34.74 -17.44 -3.43
CA LEU A 16 -33.33 -17.76 -3.65
C LEU A 16 -32.67 -16.81 -4.66
N ALA A 17 -33.37 -16.47 -5.75
CA ALA A 17 -32.89 -15.51 -6.73
C ALA A 17 -32.75 -14.10 -6.12
N GLY A 18 -33.71 -13.67 -5.31
CA GLY A 18 -33.65 -12.41 -4.57
C GLY A 18 -32.43 -12.37 -3.64
N LEU A 19 -32.22 -13.43 -2.84
CA LEU A 19 -31.08 -13.52 -1.94
C LEU A 19 -29.75 -13.49 -2.71
N ALA A 20 -29.63 -14.28 -3.79
CA ALA A 20 -28.43 -14.31 -4.62
C ALA A 20 -28.11 -12.93 -5.23
N LEU A 21 -29.13 -12.22 -5.72
CA LEU A 21 -28.98 -10.88 -6.26
C LEU A 21 -28.50 -9.89 -5.19
N THR A 22 -29.10 -9.93 -4.00
CA THR A 22 -28.68 -9.09 -2.88
C THR A 22 -27.23 -9.36 -2.50
N THR A 23 -26.82 -10.62 -2.35
CA THR A 23 -25.44 -10.99 -2.03
C THR A 23 -24.47 -10.54 -3.12
N ALA A 24 -24.82 -10.70 -4.40
CA ALA A 24 -23.99 -10.27 -5.52
C ALA A 24 -23.77 -8.75 -5.52
N LEU A 25 -24.82 -7.96 -5.27
CA LEU A 25 -24.72 -6.50 -5.19
C LEU A 25 -23.85 -6.05 -4.01
N VAL A 26 -23.97 -6.71 -2.85
CA VAL A 26 -23.13 -6.42 -1.68
C VAL A 26 -21.65 -6.70 -1.98
N LEU A 27 -21.33 -7.86 -2.57
CA LEU A 27 -19.96 -8.20 -2.95
C LEU A 27 -19.39 -7.24 -3.99
N TYR A 28 -20.20 -6.80 -4.96
CA TYR A 28 -19.80 -5.81 -5.95
C TYR A 28 -19.46 -4.46 -5.32
N ALA A 29 -20.30 -3.98 -4.40
CA ALA A 29 -20.08 -2.71 -3.70
C ALA A 29 -18.83 -2.76 -2.79
N LEU A 30 -18.57 -3.90 -2.13
CA LEU A 30 -17.36 -4.10 -1.33
C LEU A 30 -16.10 -4.05 -2.19
N ARG A 31 -16.09 -4.68 -3.37
CA ARG A 31 -14.92 -4.68 -4.27
C ARG A 31 -14.49 -3.27 -4.68
N ALA A 32 -15.43 -2.33 -4.82
CA ALA A 32 -15.15 -0.95 -5.21
C ALA A 32 -14.53 -0.10 -4.07
N ASN A 33 -14.63 -0.51 -2.82
CA ASN A 33 -14.20 0.26 -1.64
C ASN A 33 -12.88 -0.20 -1.03
N ILE A 34 -12.17 -1.15 -1.65
CA ILE A 34 -10.91 -1.69 -1.10
C ILE A 34 -9.73 -0.89 -1.66
N ASP A 35 -8.95 -0.29 -0.76
CA ASP A 35 -7.66 0.33 -1.08
C ASP A 35 -6.65 -0.78 -1.42
N LEU A 36 -6.57 -1.11 -2.71
CA LEU A 36 -5.64 -2.12 -3.21
C LEU A 36 -4.20 -1.60 -3.16
N PHE A 37 -3.30 -2.48 -2.74
CA PHE A 37 -1.86 -2.22 -2.76
C PHE A 37 -1.28 -2.53 -4.15
N TYR A 38 -0.44 -1.62 -4.64
CA TYR A 38 0.30 -1.72 -5.89
C TYR A 38 1.75 -1.28 -5.70
N THR A 39 2.63 -1.83 -6.52
CA THR A 39 3.99 -1.32 -6.73
C THR A 39 4.04 -0.39 -7.96
N PRO A 40 5.06 0.50 -8.07
CA PRO A 40 5.26 1.33 -9.26
C PRO A 40 5.25 0.54 -10.58
N GLY A 41 5.87 -0.64 -10.61
CA GLY A 41 5.85 -1.54 -11.76
C GLY A 41 4.45 -2.06 -12.09
N GLU A 42 3.68 -2.48 -11.08
CA GLU A 42 2.32 -3.00 -11.27
C GLU A 42 1.31 -1.95 -11.75
N ILE A 43 1.56 -0.66 -11.45
CA ILE A 43 0.73 0.44 -12.00
C ILE A 43 0.96 0.57 -13.51
N LEU A 44 2.18 0.33 -13.98
CA LEU A 44 2.57 0.46 -15.39
C LEU A 44 2.24 -0.79 -16.21
N TYR A 45 2.56 -1.97 -15.68
CA TYR A 45 2.47 -3.25 -16.41
C TYR A 45 1.24 -4.09 -16.01
N GLY A 46 0.47 -3.64 -15.02
CA GLY A 46 -0.66 -4.37 -14.46
C GLY A 46 -0.26 -5.24 -13.27
N LYS A 47 -1.23 -5.50 -12.38
CA LYS A 47 -0.99 -6.31 -11.17
C LYS A 47 -0.60 -7.74 -11.53
N ARG A 48 0.47 -8.28 -10.94
CA ARG A 48 1.01 -9.61 -11.32
C ARG A 48 0.01 -10.75 -11.23
N GLU A 49 -0.89 -10.69 -10.24
CA GLU A 49 -1.84 -11.77 -9.95
C GLU A 49 -3.11 -11.73 -10.80
N THR A 50 -3.62 -10.52 -11.09
CA THR A 50 -4.92 -10.33 -11.73
C THR A 50 -4.83 -9.73 -13.13
N GLN A 51 -3.62 -9.34 -13.56
CA GLN A 51 -3.33 -8.60 -14.80
C GLN A 51 -4.19 -7.34 -15.00
N GLN A 52 -4.83 -6.87 -13.94
CA GLN A 52 -5.71 -5.71 -13.97
C GLN A 52 -4.86 -4.47 -13.76
N LEU A 53 -4.98 -3.52 -14.69
CA LEU A 53 -4.46 -2.18 -14.48
C LEU A 53 -5.42 -1.43 -13.55
N PRO A 54 -4.89 -0.60 -12.64
CA PRO A 54 -5.72 0.27 -11.83
C PRO A 54 -6.49 1.25 -12.73
N ALA A 55 -7.75 1.49 -12.39
CA ALA A 55 -8.57 2.44 -13.13
C ALA A 55 -8.23 3.89 -12.72
N VAL A 56 -8.29 4.82 -13.67
CA VAL A 56 -8.17 6.25 -13.37
C VAL A 56 -9.30 6.66 -12.43
N GLY A 57 -8.98 7.35 -11.33
CA GLY A 57 -9.91 7.71 -10.27
C GLY A 57 -10.07 6.65 -9.16
N GLN A 58 -9.38 5.51 -9.26
CA GLN A 58 -9.40 4.48 -8.22
C GLN A 58 -8.52 4.89 -7.03
N ARG A 59 -9.04 4.69 -5.81
CA ARG A 59 -8.24 4.81 -4.58
C ARG A 59 -7.35 3.59 -4.44
N LEU A 60 -6.07 3.83 -4.17
CA LEU A 60 -5.06 2.79 -4.08
C LEU A 60 -3.92 3.18 -3.14
N ARG A 61 -3.15 2.18 -2.74
CA ARG A 61 -1.92 2.33 -1.96
C ARG A 61 -0.74 1.93 -2.82
N VAL A 62 0.26 2.79 -2.91
CA VAL A 62 1.48 2.56 -3.70
C VAL A 62 2.66 2.43 -2.76
N GLY A 63 3.30 1.26 -2.75
CA GLY A 63 4.56 1.07 -2.02
C GLY A 63 5.74 1.10 -2.96
N GLY A 64 6.74 1.93 -2.67
CA GLY A 64 7.95 2.02 -3.48
C GLY A 64 9.08 2.76 -2.76
N MET A 65 10.24 2.83 -3.41
CA MET A 65 11.39 3.58 -2.93
C MET A 65 11.31 5.02 -3.45
N VAL A 66 11.63 6.01 -2.62
CA VAL A 66 11.71 7.41 -3.08
C VAL A 66 12.95 7.60 -3.93
N MET A 67 12.78 8.06 -5.17
CA MET A 67 13.90 8.30 -6.09
C MET A 67 14.78 9.46 -5.57
N PRO A 68 16.10 9.25 -5.43
CA PRO A 68 17.02 10.31 -5.03
C PRO A 68 17.01 11.50 -6.00
N GLY A 69 17.00 12.71 -5.45
CA GLY A 69 16.91 13.97 -6.21
C GLY A 69 15.55 14.24 -6.88
N SER A 70 14.54 13.40 -6.65
CA SER A 70 13.20 13.59 -7.25
C SER A 70 12.29 14.50 -6.43
N VAL A 71 12.62 14.73 -5.16
CA VAL A 71 11.75 15.46 -4.24
C VAL A 71 11.81 16.96 -4.52
N ARG A 72 10.72 17.50 -5.06
CA ARG A 72 10.55 18.93 -5.34
C ARG A 72 9.45 19.48 -4.46
N ARG A 73 9.82 20.41 -3.60
CA ARG A 73 8.88 21.17 -2.76
C ARG A 73 8.66 22.52 -3.39
N ASP A 74 7.41 22.93 -3.46
CA ASP A 74 7.05 24.27 -3.89
C ASP A 74 7.42 25.29 -2.79
N PRO A 75 7.99 26.46 -3.12
CA PRO A 75 8.38 27.45 -2.12
C PRO A 75 7.17 28.22 -1.55
N ASP A 76 6.08 28.30 -2.30
CA ASP A 76 4.92 29.14 -1.98
C ASP A 76 3.73 28.31 -1.44
N SER A 77 3.79 26.98 -1.51
CA SER A 77 2.72 26.08 -1.10
C SER A 77 3.22 24.79 -0.43
N LEU A 78 2.30 24.05 0.22
CA LEU A 78 2.60 22.74 0.83
C LEU A 78 2.65 21.59 -0.21
N LYS A 79 2.79 21.93 -1.50
CA LYS A 79 2.83 20.93 -2.57
C LYS A 79 4.22 20.33 -2.68
N VAL A 80 4.26 19.01 -2.72
CA VAL A 80 5.47 18.22 -2.88
C VAL A 80 5.25 17.21 -4.00
N ASN A 81 6.17 17.20 -4.95
CA ASN A 81 6.21 16.22 -6.01
C ASN A 81 7.45 15.35 -5.83
N PHE A 82 7.30 14.03 -5.91
CA PHE A 82 8.41 13.10 -5.84
C PHE A 82 8.08 11.87 -6.69
N SER A 83 9.12 11.14 -7.09
CA SER A 83 8.94 9.91 -7.86
C SER A 83 9.20 8.70 -6.99
N LEU A 84 8.30 7.72 -7.03
CA LEU A 84 8.53 6.40 -6.47
C LEU A 84 9.02 5.46 -7.55
N TYR A 85 10.02 4.65 -7.22
CA TYR A 85 10.55 3.64 -8.12
C TYR A 85 10.63 2.29 -7.42
N ASP A 86 10.66 1.26 -8.25
CA ASP A 86 10.92 -0.12 -7.89
C ASP A 86 11.84 -0.73 -8.96
N ALA A 87 12.14 -2.03 -8.87
CA ALA A 87 12.95 -2.77 -9.84
C ALA A 87 12.40 -2.72 -11.27
N GLU A 88 11.09 -2.52 -11.44
CA GLU A 88 10.41 -2.62 -12.74
C GLU A 88 10.03 -1.27 -13.35
N GLY A 89 9.87 -0.21 -12.56
CA GLY A 89 9.41 1.07 -13.10
C GLY A 89 9.31 2.18 -12.07
N SER A 90 8.80 3.34 -12.53
CA SER A 90 8.66 4.54 -11.71
C SER A 90 7.32 5.24 -11.92
N VAL A 91 6.77 5.78 -10.84
CA VAL A 91 5.51 6.55 -10.83
C VAL A 91 5.73 7.90 -10.16
N THR A 92 5.00 8.91 -10.63
CA THR A 92 5.10 10.27 -10.08
C THR A 92 4.00 10.48 -9.07
N VAL A 93 4.36 11.03 -7.92
CA VAL A 93 3.45 11.30 -6.81
C VAL A 93 3.39 12.79 -6.54
N SER A 94 2.17 13.31 -6.47
CA SER A 94 1.88 14.68 -6.05
C SER A 94 1.16 14.65 -4.70
N TYR A 95 1.73 15.30 -3.71
CA TYR A 95 1.23 15.36 -2.34
C TYR A 95 1.04 16.81 -1.91
N GLU A 96 -0.02 17.12 -1.18
CA GLU A 96 -0.27 18.44 -0.61
C GLU A 96 -0.42 18.29 0.89
N GLY A 97 0.62 18.69 1.63
CA GLY A 97 0.65 18.53 3.08
C GLY A 97 2.06 18.47 3.66
N ILE A 98 2.14 18.13 4.94
CA ILE A 98 3.40 17.99 5.67
C ILE A 98 3.86 16.54 5.53
N LEU A 99 5.03 16.34 4.94
CA LEU A 99 5.65 15.02 4.89
C LEU A 99 6.07 14.57 6.30
N PRO A 100 5.95 13.26 6.63
CA PRO A 100 6.48 12.75 7.89
C PRO A 100 7.98 13.01 8.03
N ASP A 101 8.47 13.21 9.26
CA ASP A 101 9.89 13.47 9.53
C ASP A 101 10.81 12.32 9.08
N LEU A 102 10.27 11.10 9.00
CA LEU A 102 10.98 9.90 8.52
C LEU A 102 11.02 9.81 6.99
N PHE A 103 10.35 10.70 6.24
CA PHE A 103 10.42 10.68 4.79
C PHE A 103 11.81 11.12 4.32
N ARG A 104 12.52 10.22 3.63
CA ARG A 104 13.81 10.52 3.00
C ARG A 104 13.93 9.87 1.63
N GLU A 105 14.77 10.47 0.80
CA GLU A 105 15.19 9.90 -0.47
C GLU A 105 15.94 8.58 -0.25
N GLY A 106 15.71 7.60 -1.13
CA GLY A 106 16.31 6.27 -1.02
C GLY A 106 15.69 5.37 0.06
N GLN A 107 14.62 5.80 0.73
CA GLN A 107 13.87 4.97 1.68
C GLN A 107 12.55 4.47 1.08
N GLY A 108 12.08 3.35 1.60
CA GLY A 108 10.78 2.78 1.25
C GLY A 108 9.64 3.53 1.94
N VAL A 109 8.66 3.95 1.15
CA VAL A 109 7.47 4.65 1.62
C VAL A 109 6.22 4.05 1.00
N VAL A 110 5.09 4.22 1.68
CA VAL A 110 3.77 3.86 1.19
C VAL A 110 2.96 5.13 1.03
N VAL A 111 2.41 5.33 -0.17
CA VAL A 111 1.57 6.47 -0.50
C VAL A 111 0.14 5.98 -0.65
N GLN A 112 -0.80 6.61 0.05
CA GLN A 112 -2.22 6.37 -0.15
C GLN A 112 -2.82 7.53 -0.94
N GLY A 113 -3.54 7.23 -2.02
CA GLY A 113 -4.05 8.27 -2.89
C GLY A 113 -4.99 7.74 -3.97
N THR A 114 -5.22 8.60 -4.97
CA THR A 114 -6.02 8.27 -6.14
C THR A 114 -5.13 8.27 -7.37
N LEU A 115 -5.29 7.27 -8.23
CA LEU A 115 -4.59 7.26 -9.52
C LEU A 115 -5.20 8.31 -10.45
N GLU A 116 -4.37 9.21 -10.96
CA GLU A 116 -4.72 10.15 -12.01
C GLU A 116 -4.41 9.54 -13.39
N LYS A 117 -4.34 10.35 -14.45
CA LYS A 117 -4.05 9.84 -15.78
C LYS A 117 -2.60 9.35 -15.88
N GLY A 118 -2.42 8.15 -16.45
CA GLY A 118 -1.10 7.56 -16.66
C GLY A 118 -0.50 6.99 -15.39
N SER A 119 0.70 7.42 -15.03
CA SER A 119 1.48 6.96 -13.87
C SER A 119 1.56 8.02 -12.76
N HIS A 120 0.61 8.95 -12.75
CA HIS A 120 0.52 10.02 -11.75
C HIS A 120 -0.45 9.63 -10.64
N VAL A 121 0.01 9.76 -9.39
CA VAL A 121 -0.78 9.46 -8.20
C VAL A 121 -0.94 10.73 -7.38
N LEU A 122 -2.19 11.11 -7.13
CA LEU A 122 -2.52 12.18 -6.20
C LEU A 122 -2.59 11.60 -4.79
N ALA A 123 -1.54 11.83 -4.02
CA ALA A 123 -1.40 11.36 -2.65
C ALA A 123 -2.30 12.18 -1.70
N GLN A 124 -3.05 11.46 -0.87
CA GLN A 124 -3.77 12.01 0.28
C GLN A 124 -2.96 11.84 1.56
N GLU A 125 -2.17 10.78 1.65
CA GLU A 125 -1.37 10.46 2.82
C GLU A 125 -0.06 9.77 2.41
N VAL A 126 1.02 10.09 3.12
CA VAL A 126 2.34 9.49 2.92
C VAL A 126 2.76 8.85 4.24
N LEU A 127 3.01 7.55 4.20
CA LEU A 127 3.44 6.75 5.33
C LEU A 127 4.90 6.36 5.09
N ALA A 128 5.80 6.94 5.88
CA ALA A 128 7.19 6.50 5.92
C ALA A 128 7.33 5.32 6.90
N LYS A 129 8.13 4.32 6.54
CA LYS A 129 8.38 3.20 7.44
C LYS A 129 9.10 3.71 8.70
N HIS A 130 8.61 3.32 9.88
CA HIS A 130 9.33 3.49 11.14
C HIS A 130 10.45 2.44 11.21
N ASP A 131 11.71 2.85 11.09
CA ASP A 131 12.85 2.03 11.55
C ASP A 131 12.97 2.18 13.07
N GLU A 132 12.02 1.60 13.81
CA GLU A 132 12.22 1.38 15.22
C GLU A 132 13.07 0.12 15.40
N ASN A 133 14.39 0.28 15.36
CA ASN A 133 15.27 -0.65 16.06
C ASN A 133 15.18 -0.35 17.56
N TYR A 134 13.98 -0.52 18.14
CA TYR A 134 13.71 -0.29 19.56
C TYR A 134 14.48 -1.33 20.37
N THR A 135 15.53 -0.89 21.04
CA THR A 135 16.20 -1.68 22.08
C THR A 135 15.56 -1.29 23.42
N PRO A 136 14.80 -2.18 24.08
CA PRO A 136 14.17 -1.85 25.35
C PRO A 136 15.23 -1.49 26.41
N PRO A 137 14.96 -0.53 27.30
CA PRO A 137 15.90 -0.14 28.37
C PRO A 137 16.19 -1.30 29.34
N GLU A 138 15.34 -2.32 29.38
CA GLU A 138 15.56 -3.58 30.10
C GLU A 138 16.73 -4.38 29.52
N VAL A 139 16.93 -4.34 28.19
CA VAL A 139 18.03 -5.01 27.49
C VAL A 139 19.34 -4.26 27.73
N GLU A 140 19.34 -2.92 27.74
CA GLU A 140 20.52 -2.14 28.12
C GLU A 140 20.94 -2.37 29.57
N LYS A 141 19.96 -2.44 30.50
CA LYS A 141 20.23 -2.75 31.91
C LYS A 141 20.74 -4.18 32.10
N ALA A 142 20.13 -5.17 31.44
CA ALA A 142 20.59 -6.55 31.49
C ALA A 142 21.99 -6.75 30.87
N MET A 143 22.37 -5.92 29.89
CA MET A 143 23.72 -5.89 29.32
C MET A 143 24.75 -5.19 30.22
N GLN A 144 24.35 -4.19 31.00
CA GLN A 144 25.21 -3.53 32.00
C GLN A 144 25.43 -4.41 33.24
N GLU A 145 24.40 -5.14 33.68
CA GLU A 145 24.48 -6.01 34.86
C GLU A 145 25.36 -7.25 34.62
N ASN A 146 25.47 -7.72 33.36
CA ASN A 146 26.22 -8.93 33.01
C ASN A 146 27.70 -8.77 32.66
N HIS A 147 28.31 -7.56 32.68
CA HIS A 147 29.76 -7.29 32.58
C HIS A 147 30.63 -8.15 31.61
N ARG A 148 30.04 -8.83 30.64
CA ARG A 148 30.74 -9.61 29.62
C ARG A 148 30.19 -9.17 28.29
N ARG A 149 30.84 -8.17 27.70
CA ARG A 149 30.85 -8.07 26.24
C ARG A 149 31.37 -9.42 25.73
N PRO A 150 30.60 -10.20 24.96
CA PRO A 150 31.25 -11.23 24.16
C PRO A 150 32.26 -10.49 23.28
N GLN A 151 33.50 -10.96 23.28
CA GLN A 151 34.56 -10.39 22.46
C GLN A 151 33.99 -10.25 21.04
N ARG A 152 34.00 -9.03 20.54
CA ARG A 152 33.80 -8.76 19.12
C ARG A 152 34.78 -9.68 18.42
N ALA A 153 34.28 -10.62 17.63
CA ALA A 153 35.12 -11.37 16.72
C ALA A 153 35.60 -10.36 15.67
N ASP A 154 36.69 -9.65 15.99
CA ASP A 154 37.48 -8.95 15.00
C ASP A 154 37.96 -10.02 14.03
N LYS A 155 37.28 -10.10 12.88
CA LYS A 155 37.86 -10.63 11.67
C LYS A 155 38.81 -9.58 11.13
N ASP A 156 39.98 -9.49 11.75
CA ASP A 156 41.16 -8.91 11.09
C ASP A 156 42.30 -9.93 11.16
N THR A 157 42.43 -10.67 10.07
CA THR A 157 43.63 -11.29 9.47
C THR A 157 43.04 -11.96 8.23
N SER A 158 43.41 -11.68 6.98
CA SER A 158 44.69 -11.38 6.34
C SER A 158 44.33 -11.45 4.84
N SER A 159 44.56 -10.47 3.97
CA SER A 159 45.82 -10.07 3.35
C SER A 159 45.46 -9.23 2.12
#